data_AF-A0A7V3GTQ1-F1
#
_entry.id   AF-A0A7V3GTQ1-F1
#
_cell.length_a   1.000
_cell.length_b   1.000
_cell.length_c   1.000
_cell.angle_alpha   90.00
_cell.angle_beta   90.00
_cell.angle_gamma   90.00
#
_symmetry.space_group_name_H-M   'P 1'
#
loop_
_entity.id
_entity.type
_entity.pdbx_description
1 polymer ?
#
loop_
_entity_poly.entity_id
_entity_poly.type
_entity_poly.pdbx_seq_one_letter_code
_entity_poly.pdbx_strand_id
1 'polypeptide(L)'
;MTLVKTRLGVSVALQLGIRLRNSRHIEIVIFGQREEMATWHLFSRYTDKGWSYTDCASLALARQLDVHQAFAFDHHFRQMGLLVFPQ
;
A
#
# COMPACT_ATOMS: atom_id res chain seq x y z
N MET A 1 2.98 2.33 9.27
CA MET A 1 3.49 2.86 10.57
C MET A 1 4.00 1.78 11.52
N THR A 2 3.34 0.63 11.64
CA THR A 2 3.73 -0.44 12.58
C THR A 2 5.18 -0.90 12.43
N LEU A 3 5.63 -1.22 11.20
CA LEU A 3 7.01 -1.67 10.97
C LEU A 3 8.06 -0.66 11.45
N VAL A 4 7.85 0.63 11.14
CA VAL A 4 8.74 1.72 11.58
C VAL A 4 8.77 1.82 13.09
N LYS A 5 7.60 1.76 13.76
CA LYS A 5 7.54 1.75 15.23
C LYS A 5 8.29 0.57 15.82
N THR A 6 8.07 -0.64 15.28
CA THR A 6 8.66 -1.88 15.78
C THR A 6 10.18 -1.90 15.61
N ARG A 7 10.70 -1.36 14.50
CA ARG A 7 12.14 -1.41 14.17
C ARG A 7 12.93 -0.21 14.68
N LEU A 8 12.33 0.97 14.70
CA LEU A 8 13.01 2.26 14.94
C LEU A 8 12.43 3.06 16.11
N GLY A 9 11.40 2.54 16.79
CA GLY A 9 10.80 3.16 17.98
C GLY A 9 9.67 4.15 17.67
N VAL A 10 8.94 4.51 18.73
CA VAL A 10 7.71 5.32 18.62
C VAL A 10 7.98 6.75 18.16
N SER A 11 9.10 7.36 18.60
CA SER A 11 9.44 8.74 18.26
C SER A 11 9.65 8.90 16.74
N VAL A 12 10.46 8.02 16.13
CA VAL A 12 10.72 8.02 14.69
C VAL A 12 9.42 7.78 13.89
N ALA A 13 8.58 6.85 14.36
CA ALA A 13 7.29 6.59 13.73
C ALA A 13 6.38 7.84 13.75
N LEU A 14 6.26 8.52 14.89
CA LEU A 14 5.42 9.72 14.97
C LEU A 14 5.94 10.84 14.06
N GLN A 15 7.26 11.09 14.05
CA GLN A 15 7.85 12.10 13.18
C GLN A 15 7.60 11.80 11.70
N LEU A 16 7.79 10.54 11.27
CA LEU A 16 7.49 10.13 9.90
C LEU A 16 6.00 10.35 9.58
N GLY A 17 5.09 9.90 10.45
CA GLY A 17 3.66 10.05 10.25
C GLY A 17 3.22 11.50 10.10
N ILE A 18 3.76 12.41 10.91
CA ILE A 18 3.51 13.86 10.81
C ILE A 18 4.01 14.41 9.47
N ARG A 19 5.23 14.04 9.05
CA ARG A 19 5.80 14.49 7.76
C ARG A 19 4.98 14.01 6.57
N LEU A 20 4.55 12.75 6.57
CA LEU A 20 3.72 12.20 5.50
C LEU A 20 2.37 12.93 5.41
N ARG A 21 1.73 13.19 6.56
CA ARG A 21 0.41 13.84 6.63
C ARG A 21 0.41 15.33 6.30
N ASN A 22 1.52 16.02 6.56
CA ASN A 22 1.66 17.45 6.31
C ASN A 22 2.37 17.77 4.98
N SER A 23 2.72 16.75 4.21
CA SER A 23 3.41 16.92 2.93
C SER A 23 2.45 17.41 1.86
N ARG A 24 2.90 18.38 1.05
CA ARG A 24 2.18 18.83 -0.16
C ARG A 24 2.40 17.91 -1.36
N HIS A 25 3.30 16.93 -1.25
CA HIS A 25 3.66 16.00 -2.31
C HIS A 25 3.05 14.60 -2.12
N ILE A 26 2.31 14.38 -1.04
CA ILE A 26 1.76 13.08 -0.68
C ILE A 26 0.26 13.22 -0.53
N GLU A 27 -0.47 12.43 -1.31
CA GLU A 27 -1.89 12.23 -1.11
C GLU A 27 -2.11 11.00 -0.21
N ILE A 28 -2.84 11.18 0.89
CA ILE A 28 -3.25 10.08 1.76
C ILE A 28 -4.68 9.69 1.40
N VAL A 29 -4.82 8.53 0.78
CA VAL A 29 -6.13 7.96 0.47
C VAL A 29 -6.75 7.37 1.73
N ILE A 30 -7.96 7.81 2.07
CA ILE A 30 -8.73 7.25 3.17
C ILE A 30 -9.35 5.94 2.70
N PHE A 31 -9.07 4.85 3.43
CA PHE A 31 -9.59 3.53 3.12
C PHE A 31 -11.04 3.43 3.61
N GLY A 32 -11.99 3.64 2.70
CA GLY A 32 -13.42 3.60 2.97
C GLY A 32 -14.08 2.28 2.58
N GLN A 33 -15.41 2.26 2.60
CA GLN A 33 -16.20 1.07 2.26
C GLN A 33 -15.97 0.62 0.81
N ARG A 34 -15.79 1.57 -0.12
CA ARG A 34 -15.55 1.25 -1.53
C ARG A 34 -14.22 0.52 -1.70
N GLU A 35 -13.17 1.05 -1.09
CA GLU A 35 -11.82 0.49 -1.13
C GLU A 35 -11.79 -0.88 -0.44
N GLU A 36 -12.50 -1.04 0.68
CA GLU A 36 -12.67 -2.32 1.39
C GLU A 36 -13.32 -3.37 0.49
N MET A 37 -14.47 -3.07 -0.14
CA MET A 37 -15.17 -4.01 -1.01
C MET A 37 -14.31 -4.42 -2.22
N ALA A 38 -13.61 -3.48 -2.85
CA ALA A 38 -12.71 -3.77 -3.97
C ALA A 38 -11.53 -4.64 -3.52
N THR A 39 -10.99 -4.38 -2.32
CA THR A 39 -9.92 -5.18 -1.72
C THR A 39 -10.40 -6.60 -1.45
N TRP A 40 -11.57 -6.76 -0.83
CA TRP A 40 -12.16 -8.06 -0.54
C TRP A 40 -12.38 -8.88 -1.80
N HIS A 41 -12.90 -8.25 -2.87
CA HIS A 41 -13.06 -8.91 -4.16
C HIS A 41 -11.73 -9.44 -4.72
N LEU A 42 -10.65 -8.67 -4.64
CA LEU A 42 -9.33 -9.13 -5.10
C LEU A 42 -8.77 -10.22 -4.20
N PHE A 43 -8.86 -10.05 -2.88
CA PHE A 43 -8.34 -11.00 -1.89
C PHE A 43 -9.02 -12.37 -1.98
N SER A 44 -10.35 -12.38 -2.14
CA SER A 44 -11.12 -13.61 -2.32
C SER A 44 -10.93 -14.27 -3.70
N ARG A 45 -10.52 -13.50 -4.72
CA ARG A 45 -10.30 -14.00 -6.08
C ARG A 45 -8.93 -14.65 -6.25
N TYR A 46 -7.88 -14.09 -5.66
CA TYR A 46 -6.49 -14.54 -5.85
C TYR A 46 -6.02 -15.44 -4.71
N THR A 47 -6.71 -16.57 -4.52
CA THR A 47 -6.42 -17.52 -3.43
C THR A 47 -5.15 -18.36 -3.67
N ASP A 48 -4.67 -18.43 -4.90
CA ASP A 48 -3.43 -19.10 -5.29
C ASP A 48 -2.18 -18.22 -5.08
N LYS A 49 -2.37 -16.94 -4.75
CA LYS A 49 -1.28 -15.99 -4.51
C LYS A 49 -1.00 -15.87 -3.03
N GLY A 50 0.28 -15.74 -2.66
CA GLY A 50 0.70 -15.41 -1.30
C GLY A 50 0.44 -13.95 -0.90
N TRP A 51 -0.45 -13.25 -1.61
CA TRP A 51 -0.73 -11.83 -1.40
C TRP A 51 -1.48 -11.62 -0.09
N SER A 52 -1.02 -10.67 0.70
CA SER A 52 -1.73 -10.24 1.91
C SER A 52 -2.97 -9.40 1.56
N TYR A 53 -3.82 -9.17 2.54
CA TYR A 53 -4.95 -8.24 2.37
C TYR A 53 -4.48 -6.82 2.01
N THR A 54 -3.35 -6.37 2.57
CA THR A 54 -2.75 -5.06 2.26
C THR A 54 -2.17 -5.00 0.83
N ASP A 55 -1.67 -6.12 0.31
CA ASP A 55 -1.23 -6.24 -1.08
C ASP A 55 -2.44 -6.06 -2.03
N CYS A 56 -3.55 -6.73 -1.74
CA CYS A 56 -4.80 -6.57 -2.48
C CYS A 56 -5.36 -5.15 -2.39
N ALA A 57 -5.26 -4.50 -1.21
CA ALA A 57 -5.67 -3.11 -1.03
C ALA A 57 -4.85 -2.16 -1.90
N SER A 58 -3.53 -2.39 -1.96
CA SER A 58 -2.63 -1.62 -2.80
C SER A 58 -2.95 -1.78 -4.29
N LEU A 59 -3.27 -3.01 -4.73
CA LEU A 59 -3.72 -3.27 -6.10
C LEU A 59 -5.07 -2.62 -6.43
N ALA A 60 -6.04 -2.68 -5.50
CA ALA A 60 -7.34 -2.03 -5.68
C ALA A 60 -7.18 -0.53 -5.90
N LEU A 61 -6.39 0.12 -5.05
CA LEU A 61 -6.11 1.55 -5.13
C LEU A 61 -5.34 1.90 -6.42
N ALA A 62 -4.33 1.11 -6.78
CA ALA A 62 -3.56 1.35 -7.99
C ALA A 62 -4.45 1.34 -9.25
N ARG A 63 -5.40 0.40 -9.33
CA ARG A 63 -6.38 0.35 -10.42
C ARG A 63 -7.38 1.49 -10.39
N GLN A 64 -7.88 1.86 -9.21
CA GLN A 64 -8.85 2.94 -9.06
C GLN A 64 -8.26 4.32 -9.41
N LEU A 65 -6.98 4.52 -9.13
CA LEU A 65 -6.28 5.80 -9.32
C LEU A 65 -5.43 5.84 -10.58
N ASP A 66 -5.50 4.81 -11.43
CA ASP A 66 -4.69 4.67 -12.64
C ASP A 66 -3.17 4.80 -12.39
N VAL A 67 -2.70 4.21 -11.29
CA VAL A 67 -1.30 4.19 -10.90
C VAL A 67 -0.64 2.89 -11.37
N HIS A 68 0.41 3.02 -12.17
CA HIS A 68 1.14 1.88 -12.72
C HIS A 68 2.53 1.68 -12.09
N GLN A 69 2.95 2.57 -11.18
CA GLN A 69 4.26 2.55 -10.55
C GLN A 69 4.13 2.42 -9.05
N ALA A 70 5.00 1.62 -8.43
CA ALA A 70 5.02 1.42 -6.99
C ALA A 70 6.43 1.57 -6.43
N PHE A 71 6.59 2.39 -5.39
CA PHE A 71 7.79 2.34 -4.57
C PHE A 71 7.63 1.23 -3.53
N ALA A 72 8.22 0.07 -3.80
CA ALA A 72 8.04 -1.13 -3.01
C ALA A 72 9.27 -2.03 -3.08
N PHE A 73 9.48 -2.81 -2.03
CA PHE A 73 10.53 -3.84 -1.98
C PHE A 73 9.95 -5.25 -2.05
N ASP A 74 8.63 -5.39 -2.05
CA ASP A 74 7.96 -6.68 -2.15
C ASP A 74 7.73 -7.06 -3.62
N HIS A 75 8.18 -8.26 -3.99
CA HIS A 75 8.00 -8.84 -5.31
C HIS A 75 6.53 -9.00 -5.74
N HIS A 76 5.58 -9.05 -4.81
CA HIS A 76 4.14 -9.16 -5.12
C HIS A 76 3.68 -8.03 -6.05
N PHE A 77 4.19 -6.80 -5.89
CA PHE A 77 3.82 -5.66 -6.72
C PHE A 77 4.22 -5.86 -8.19
N ARG A 78 5.31 -6.59 -8.47
CA ARG A 78 5.69 -6.97 -9.84
C ARG A 78 4.71 -7.99 -10.42
N GLN A 79 4.27 -8.97 -9.62
CA GLN A 79 3.26 -9.95 -10.04
C GLN A 79 1.91 -9.30 -10.36
N MET A 80 1.59 -8.18 -9.70
CA MET A 80 0.41 -7.38 -9.97
C MET A 80 0.48 -6.56 -11.26
N GLY A 81 1.64 -6.53 -11.93
CA GLY A 81 1.87 -5.77 -13.15
C GLY A 81 2.31 -4.32 -12.93
N LEU A 82 2.73 -3.94 -11.71
CA LEU A 82 3.24 -2.60 -11.43
C LEU A 82 4.74 -2.52 -11.75
N LEU A 83 5.16 -1.34 -12.23
CA LEU A 83 6.56 -0.98 -12.35
C LEU A 83 7.10 -0.63 -10.96
N VAL A 84 7.96 -1.49 -10.42
CA VAL A 84 8.45 -1.35 -9.04
C VAL A 84 9.79 -0.60 -8.99
N PHE A 85 9.87 0.34 -8.06
CA PHE A 85 11.07 1.11 -7.73
C PHE A 85 11.45 0.97 -6.24
N PRO A 86 12.74 1.14 -5.89
CA PRO A 86 13.88 1.18 -6.80
C PRO A 86 14.05 -0.18 -7.52
N GLN A 87 14.74 -0.18 -8.67
CA GLN A 87 15.07 -1.43 -9.38
C GLN A 87 16.14 -2.22 -8.63
#